data_AF-A0A2D7EZK4-F1
#
_entry.id   AF-A0A2D7EZK4-F1
#
_cell.length_a   1.000
_cell.length_b   1.000
_cell.length_c   1.000
_cell.angle_alpha   90.00
_cell.angle_beta   90.00
_cell.angle_gamma   90.00
#
_symmetry.space_group_name_H-M   'P 1'
#
loop_
_entity.id
_entity.type
_entity.pdbx_description
1 polymer ?
#
loop_
_entity_poly.entity_id
_entity_poly.type
_entity_poly.pdbx_seq_one_letter_code
_entity_poly.pdbx_strand_id
1 'polypeptide(L)'
;FSWPRENLKQLKKFYHEWDDAEHEFLSNELESLRSKLHQLIGNYLDQIAVNTFPADNLERQIVPPEWEIENPKLFFEVVNSLHETAGEIVKTRRSVWTKSLKL
;
A
#
# COMPACT_ATOMS: atom_id res chain seq x y z
N PHE A 1 0.53 10.72 -12.81
CA PHE A 1 1.26 9.96 -11.76
C PHE A 1 1.23 8.47 -12.10
N SER A 2 2.37 7.82 -12.41
CA SER A 2 2.41 6.41 -12.87
C SER A 2 3.58 5.58 -12.30
N TRP A 3 3.41 4.26 -12.20
CA TRP A 3 4.41 3.33 -11.65
C TRP A 3 4.34 1.92 -12.29
N PRO A 4 5.41 1.11 -12.23
CA PRO A 4 5.39 -0.29 -12.65
C PRO A 4 4.44 -1.14 -11.80
N ARG A 5 3.62 -1.97 -12.45
CA ARG A 5 2.69 -2.89 -11.77
C ARG A 5 3.41 -3.94 -10.92
N GLU A 6 4.62 -4.32 -11.34
CA GLU A 6 5.49 -5.27 -10.65
C GLU A 6 5.78 -4.88 -9.19
N ASN A 7 5.85 -3.58 -8.90
CA ASN A 7 6.14 -3.06 -7.56
C ASN A 7 5.06 -3.45 -6.53
N LEU A 8 3.87 -3.87 -6.98
CA LEU A 8 2.78 -4.31 -6.11
C LEU A 8 2.90 -5.77 -5.69
N LYS A 9 3.75 -6.58 -6.33
CA LYS A 9 3.81 -8.03 -6.06
C LYS A 9 4.13 -8.34 -4.59
N GLN A 10 5.09 -7.64 -4.00
CA GLN A 10 5.47 -7.87 -2.61
C GLN A 10 4.33 -7.50 -1.64
N LEU A 11 3.61 -6.41 -1.93
CA LEU A 11 2.47 -5.98 -1.12
C LEU A 11 1.32 -6.99 -1.20
N LYS A 12 1.00 -7.46 -2.41
CA LYS A 12 -0.02 -8.49 -2.62
C LYS A 12 0.33 -9.80 -1.94
N LYS A 13 1.60 -10.24 -2.07
CA LYS A 13 2.10 -11.43 -1.42
C LYS A 13 1.89 -11.34 0.10
N PHE A 14 2.34 -10.25 0.70
CA PHE A 14 2.13 -10.02 2.13
C PHE A 14 0.65 -10.03 2.50
N TYR A 15 -0.19 -9.27 1.79
CA TYR A 15 -1.61 -9.17 2.11
C TYR A 15 -2.35 -10.52 2.04
N HIS A 16 -2.02 -11.36 1.05
CA HIS A 16 -2.70 -12.64 0.84
C HIS A 16 -2.11 -13.83 1.60
N GLU A 17 -0.82 -13.79 1.93
CA GLU A 17 -0.10 -14.95 2.50
C GLU A 17 0.34 -14.75 3.95
N TRP A 18 0.21 -13.55 4.54
CA TRP A 18 0.72 -13.28 5.90
C TRP A 18 -0.37 -13.04 6.94
N ASP A 19 -1.64 -13.30 6.59
CA ASP A 19 -2.75 -13.27 7.54
C ASP A 19 -3.14 -14.67 8.00
N ASP A 20 -2.15 -15.36 8.57
CA ASP A 20 -2.28 -16.71 9.11
C ASP A 20 -1.51 -16.82 10.44
N ALA A 21 -1.73 -17.95 11.13
CA ALA A 21 -1.12 -18.23 12.43
C ALA A 21 0.39 -18.46 12.36
N GLU A 22 0.96 -18.81 11.20
CA GLU A 22 2.41 -19.04 11.06
C GLU A 22 3.20 -17.72 11.06
N HIS A 23 2.54 -16.61 10.72
CA HIS A 23 3.13 -15.28 10.63
C HIS A 23 2.75 -14.37 11.82
N GLU A 24 2.06 -14.88 12.83
CA GLU A 24 1.71 -14.14 14.05
C GLU A 24 2.93 -13.93 14.96
N PHE A 25 3.01 -12.76 15.58
CA PHE A 25 3.99 -12.48 16.62
C PHE A 25 3.43 -12.82 18.01
N LEU A 26 4.22 -13.49 18.84
CA LEU A 26 3.89 -13.71 20.26
C LEU A 26 3.84 -12.39 21.07
N SER A 27 4.56 -11.36 20.61
CA SER A 27 4.51 -10.04 21.23
C SER A 27 3.28 -9.29 20.74
N ASN A 28 2.35 -8.99 21.65
CA ASN A 28 1.13 -8.21 21.38
C ASN A 28 1.43 -6.88 20.68
N GLU A 29 2.55 -6.23 21.00
CA GLU A 29 2.93 -4.97 20.35
C GLU A 29 3.35 -5.18 18.90
N LEU A 30 4.18 -6.19 18.63
CA LEU A 30 4.59 -6.52 17.26
C LEU A 30 3.40 -7.00 16.43
N GLU A 31 2.52 -7.79 17.03
CA GLU A 31 1.32 -8.29 16.36
C GLU A 31 0.35 -7.16 16.01
N SER A 32 0.16 -6.20 16.90
CA SER A 32 -0.63 -4.99 16.61
C SER A 32 -0.03 -4.19 15.44
N LEU A 33 1.30 -4.08 15.36
CA LEU A 33 1.98 -3.41 14.25
C LEU A 33 1.88 -4.21 12.94
N ARG A 34 1.96 -5.55 12.99
CA ARG A 34 1.74 -6.44 11.82
C ARG A 34 0.31 -6.28 11.29
N SER A 35 -0.68 -6.38 12.17
CA SER A 35 -2.09 -6.20 11.83
C SER A 35 -2.37 -4.81 11.23
N LYS A 36 -1.82 -3.74 11.83
CA LYS A 36 -1.89 -2.38 11.26
C LYS A 36 -1.25 -2.31 9.87
N LEU A 37 -0.09 -2.92 9.68
CA LEU A 37 0.60 -2.96 8.39
C LEU A 37 -0.26 -3.69 7.34
N HIS A 38 -0.89 -4.81 7.70
CA HIS A 38 -1.79 -5.56 6.84
C HIS A 38 -2.99 -4.73 6.40
N GLN A 39 -3.67 -4.06 7.35
CA GLN A 39 -4.79 -3.17 7.05
C GLN A 39 -4.38 -2.02 6.11
N LEU A 40 -3.25 -1.37 6.37
CA LEU A 40 -2.75 -0.28 5.53
C LEU A 40 -2.44 -0.75 4.10
N ILE A 41 -1.84 -1.93 3.96
CA ILE A 41 -1.56 -2.53 2.64
C ILE A 41 -2.86 -2.88 1.91
N GLY A 42 -3.84 -3.46 2.59
CA GLY A 42 -5.17 -3.73 2.03
C GLY A 42 -5.82 -2.46 1.49
N ASN A 43 -5.91 -1.42 2.32
CA ASN A 43 -6.46 -0.12 1.93
C ASN A 43 -5.74 0.49 0.72
N TYR A 44 -4.41 0.38 0.67
CA TYR A 44 -3.60 0.88 -0.45
C TYR A 44 -3.87 0.09 -1.74
N LEU A 45 -3.97 -1.24 -1.64
CA LEU A 45 -4.31 -2.09 -2.79
C LEU A 45 -5.72 -1.81 -3.32
N ASP A 46 -6.69 -1.52 -2.44
CA ASP A 46 -8.04 -1.12 -2.81
C ASP A 46 -8.05 0.25 -3.51
N GLN A 47 -7.34 1.25 -2.97
CA GLN A 47 -7.17 2.56 -3.61
C GLN A 47 -6.60 2.42 -5.02
N ILE A 48 -5.60 1.56 -5.20
CA ILE A 48 -5.03 1.25 -6.51
C ILE A 48 -6.07 0.60 -7.42
N ALA A 49 -6.79 -0.40 -6.93
CA ALA A 49 -7.79 -1.11 -7.73
C ALA A 49 -8.91 -0.21 -8.24
N VAL A 50 -9.31 0.80 -7.45
CA VAL A 50 -10.43 1.69 -7.77
C VAL A 50 -10.00 2.91 -8.60
N ASN A 51 -8.84 3.49 -8.31
CA ASN A 51 -8.49 4.83 -8.81
C ASN A 51 -7.38 4.84 -9.87
N THR A 52 -6.92 3.67 -10.31
CA THR A 52 -5.75 3.57 -11.18
C THR A 52 -6.03 2.59 -12.30
N PHE A 53 -5.51 2.90 -13.48
CA PHE A 53 -5.78 2.17 -14.71
C PHE A 53 -4.48 1.81 -15.41
N PRO A 54 -4.48 0.77 -16.27
CA PRO A 54 -3.34 0.51 -17.13
C PRO A 54 -3.01 1.75 -17.95
N ALA A 55 -1.73 2.14 -17.98
CA ALA A 55 -1.26 3.14 -18.92
C ALA A 55 -1.22 2.54 -20.35
N ASP A 56 -0.81 3.34 -21.34
CA ASP A 56 -0.56 2.85 -22.72
C ASP A 56 0.34 1.60 -22.76
N ASN A 57 1.21 1.46 -21.76
CA ASN A 57 1.90 0.22 -21.44
C ASN A 57 1.19 -0.51 -20.29
N LEU A 58 0.70 -1.73 -20.56
CA LEU A 58 0.02 -2.61 -19.59
C LEU A 58 0.86 -2.97 -18.35
N GLU A 59 2.18 -2.81 -18.42
CA GLU A 59 3.11 -3.03 -17.30
C GLU A 59 3.11 -1.88 -16.29
N ARG A 60 2.36 -0.80 -16.54
CA ARG A 60 2.28 0.37 -15.67
C ARG A 60 0.83 0.68 -15.28
N GLN A 61 0.68 1.18 -14.07
CA GLN A 61 -0.56 1.77 -13.57
C GLN A 61 -0.41 3.29 -13.54
N ILE A 62 -1.51 4.00 -13.79
CA ILE A 62 -1.56 5.46 -13.82
C ILE A 62 -2.87 5.94 -13.19
N VAL A 63 -2.80 7.03 -12.41
CA VAL A 63 -3.98 7.85 -12.13
C VAL A 63 -4.25 8.68 -13.38
N PRO A 64 -5.45 8.61 -13.99
CA PRO A 64 -5.74 9.22 -15.29
C PRO A 64 -5.31 10.69 -15.35
N PRO A 65 -4.37 11.06 -16.23
CA PRO A 65 -3.86 12.44 -16.30
C PRO A 65 -4.92 13.44 -16.73
N GLU A 66 -5.93 13.03 -17.50
CA GLU A 66 -7.06 13.87 -17.90
C GLU A 66 -7.85 14.39 -16.69
N TRP A 67 -7.88 13.64 -15.57
CA TRP A 67 -8.54 14.11 -14.35
C TRP A 67 -7.88 15.35 -13.76
N GLU A 68 -6.59 15.61 -14.03
CA GLU A 68 -5.93 16.84 -13.58
C GLU A 68 -6.57 18.10 -14.18
N ILE A 69 -7.16 17.98 -15.38
CA ILE A 69 -7.84 19.08 -16.07
C ILE A 69 -9.36 19.00 -15.86
N GLU A 70 -9.94 17.83 -16.04
CA GLU A 70 -11.40 17.62 -16.03
C GLU A 70 -11.99 17.61 -14.62
N ASN A 71 -11.26 17.09 -13.64
CA ASN A 71 -11.68 17.02 -12.24
C ASN A 71 -10.48 17.10 -11.28
N PRO A 72 -9.79 18.27 -11.22
CA PRO A 72 -8.53 18.42 -10.48
C PRO A 72 -8.65 18.04 -9.01
N LYS A 73 -9.81 18.31 -8.40
CA LYS A 73 -10.09 17.96 -7.02
C LYS A 73 -9.95 16.45 -6.80
N LEU A 74 -10.63 15.63 -7.62
CA LEU A 74 -10.53 14.18 -7.55
C LEU A 74 -9.09 13.71 -7.79
N PHE A 75 -8.41 14.27 -8.79
CA PHE A 75 -7.03 13.89 -9.10
C PHE A 75 -6.11 14.08 -7.89
N PHE A 76 -6.12 15.27 -7.29
CA PHE A 76 -5.27 15.56 -6.13
C PHE A 76 -5.70 14.78 -4.89
N GLU A 77 -7.00 14.56 -4.66
CA GLU A 77 -7.49 13.71 -3.57
C GLU A 77 -6.96 12.27 -3.68
N VAL A 78 -7.05 11.66 -4.87
CA VAL A 78 -6.53 10.31 -5.13
C VAL A 78 -5.02 10.25 -4.95
N VAL A 79 -4.27 11.17 -5.58
CA VAL A 79 -2.80 11.18 -5.53
C VAL A 79 -2.30 11.38 -4.09
N ASN A 80 -2.91 12.31 -3.34
CA ASN A 80 -2.54 12.55 -1.95
C ASN A 80 -2.86 11.33 -1.07
N SER A 81 -4.04 10.73 -1.23
CA SER A 81 -4.42 9.54 -0.45
C SER A 81 -3.48 8.36 -0.68
N LEU A 82 -3.05 8.12 -1.93
CA LEU A 82 -2.06 7.11 -2.27
C LEU A 82 -0.70 7.41 -1.59
N HIS A 83 -0.22 8.65 -1.65
CA HIS A 83 1.04 9.03 -1.02
C HIS A 83 0.99 8.92 0.51
N GLU A 84 -0.08 9.38 1.15
CA GLU A 84 -0.25 9.30 2.60
C GLU A 84 -0.26 7.85 3.07
N THR A 85 -1.05 7.00 2.41
CA THR A 85 -1.15 5.58 2.76
C THR A 85 0.20 4.87 2.55
N ALA A 86 0.89 5.12 1.43
CA ALA A 86 2.23 4.59 1.19
C ALA A 86 3.24 5.05 2.25
N GLY A 87 3.15 6.31 2.68
CA GLY A 87 3.97 6.85 3.77
C GLY A 87 3.75 6.11 5.09
N GLU A 88 2.51 5.86 5.46
CA GLU A 88 2.16 5.11 6.67
C GLU A 88 2.58 3.64 6.62
N ILE A 89 2.52 2.99 5.45
CA ILE A 89 3.06 1.63 5.23
C ILE A 89 4.55 1.61 5.53
N VAL A 90 5.33 2.54 4.96
CA VAL A 90 6.79 2.60 5.15
C VAL A 90 7.14 2.85 6.63
N LYS A 91 6.43 3.77 7.29
CA LYS A 91 6.61 4.05 8.73
C LYS A 91 6.31 2.80 9.58
N THR A 92 5.17 2.15 9.33
CA THR A 92 4.75 0.98 10.12
C THR A 92 5.68 -0.21 9.91
N ARG A 93 6.06 -0.51 8.66
CA ARG A 93 7.05 -1.55 8.34
C ARG A 93 8.41 -1.29 9.01
N ARG A 94 8.86 -0.04 9.08
CA ARG A 94 10.08 0.33 9.81
C ARG A 94 9.94 0.05 11.31
N SER A 95 8.80 0.39 11.92
CA SER A 95 8.53 0.11 13.33
C SER A 95 8.55 -1.38 13.66
N VAL A 96 7.94 -2.23 12.80
CA VAL A 96 8.00 -3.70 12.93
C VAL A 96 9.46 -4.16 12.95
N TRP A 97 10.24 -3.77 11.94
CA TRP A 97 11.65 -4.14 11.81
C TRP A 97 12.52 -3.67 12.98
N THR A 98 12.38 -2.42 13.41
CA THR A 98 13.20 -1.88 14.50
C THR A 98 12.89 -2.54 15.83
N LYS A 99 11.64 -2.96 16.07
CA LYS A 99 11.25 -3.64 17.31
C LYS A 99 11.61 -5.12 17.30
N SER A 100 11.50 -5.79 16.15
CA SER A 100 11.89 -7.21 16.04
C SER A 100 13.39 -7.43 16.28
N LEU A 101 14.25 -6.44 15.99
CA LEU A 101 15.70 -6.51 16.24
C LEU A 101 16.12 -6.26 17.70
N LYS A 102 15.18 -5.86 18.57
CA LYS A 102 15.45 -5.57 19.99
C LYS A 102 15.02 -6.71 20.92
N LEU A 103 14.51 -7.80 20.35
CA LEU A 103 14.20 -9.07 21.02
C LEU A 103 15.35 -10.05 20.79
#